data_AF-A0A4Q6BEI9-F1
#
_entry.id   AF-A0A4Q6BEI9-F1
#
_cell.length_a   1.000
_cell.length_b   1.000
_cell.length_c   1.000
_cell.angle_alpha   90.00
_cell.angle_beta   90.00
_cell.angle_gamma   90.00
#
_symmetry.space_group_name_H-M   'P 1'
#
loop_
_entity.id
_entity.type
_entity.pdbx_description
1 polymer ?
#
loop_
_entity_poly.entity_id
_entity_poly.type
_entity_poly.pdbx_seq_one_letter_code
_entity_poly.pdbx_strand_id
1 'polypeptide(L)'
;MFSPTRALGSLNLVVIASFFVSLSATAELSPQTIQKLMELDRGVSRWAPTKDGVMALDPKGQQADILERSGLLCLYGDIARCADVRDSQDEEGRFWRSPQLKHNDPENSFSRDQLNGVFAYLIATRDTGAAERLFDYIETHDRKFCADATDNRCDPVADTWGMMYEIWRYLGLKRTWKMFKGSLFDDTNTDAGMRVVRRGYELTNYVYTVLLRQRLGKSSKKMTSAAETAAIREPLNFMAVFAAEGPSENAAKRVLDICTPDRAIPDYTLSYLFPWDHVWNRALERNSFTGEVMIFADSINLFADATKMEYYRRRSVPAKYVVDGWDCLIGARLLLSS
;
A
#
# COMPACT_ATOMS: atom_id res chain seq x y z
N MET A 1 -63.90 17.02 -46.90
CA MET A 1 -63.99 18.30 -46.16
C MET A 1 -63.53 18.03 -44.73
N PHE A 2 -62.66 18.89 -44.22
CA PHE A 2 -62.07 18.95 -42.88
C PHE A 2 -60.87 18.05 -42.53
N SER A 3 -59.85 18.80 -42.11
CA SER A 3 -58.47 18.48 -41.71
C SER A 3 -58.42 18.49 -40.16
N PRO A 4 -57.26 18.56 -39.47
CA PRO A 4 -56.93 17.67 -38.35
C PRO A 4 -56.87 18.41 -37.00
N THR A 5 -56.66 17.71 -35.90
CA THR A 5 -56.20 18.34 -34.65
C THR A 5 -55.03 17.56 -34.04
N ARG A 6 -53.83 18.12 -34.25
CA ARG A 6 -52.58 17.79 -33.58
C ARG A 6 -52.63 18.33 -32.14
N ALA A 7 -52.29 17.49 -31.16
CA ALA A 7 -51.91 17.94 -29.83
C ALA A 7 -50.38 18.12 -29.78
N LEU A 8 -49.94 19.37 -29.70
CA LEU A 8 -48.56 19.76 -29.44
C LEU A 8 -48.29 19.60 -27.93
N GLY A 9 -47.57 18.54 -27.56
CA GLY A 9 -47.00 18.37 -26.23
C GLY A 9 -45.77 19.25 -26.08
N SER A 10 -45.79 20.11 -25.06
CA SER A 10 -44.75 21.05 -24.65
C SER A 10 -43.42 20.33 -24.35
N LEU A 11 -42.38 20.66 -25.12
CA LEU A 11 -40.99 20.35 -24.77
C LEU A 11 -40.59 21.24 -23.57
N ASN A 12 -40.42 20.63 -22.41
CA ASN A 12 -39.70 21.25 -21.30
C ASN A 12 -38.21 21.30 -21.66
N LEU A 13 -37.73 22.50 -21.98
CA LEU A 13 -36.32 22.81 -22.18
C LEU A 13 -35.63 22.72 -20.81
N VAL A 14 -35.06 21.55 -20.48
CA VAL A 14 -34.19 21.41 -19.32
C VAL A 14 -32.90 22.16 -19.61
N VAL A 15 -32.76 23.34 -19.00
CA VAL A 15 -31.50 24.10 -18.99
C VAL A 15 -30.51 23.30 -18.15
N ILE A 16 -29.68 22.49 -18.82
CA ILE A 16 -28.50 21.89 -18.20
C ILE A 16 -27.53 23.04 -17.96
N ALA A 17 -27.54 23.56 -16.73
CA ALA A 17 -26.49 24.46 -16.27
C ALA A 17 -25.17 23.67 -16.31
N SER A 18 -24.37 23.91 -17.34
CA SER A 18 -23.01 23.40 -17.45
C SER A 18 -22.20 23.96 -16.29
N PHE A 19 -22.14 23.22 -15.19
CA PHE A 19 -21.11 23.39 -14.18
C PHE A 19 -19.78 23.10 -14.88
N PHE A 20 -19.11 24.18 -15.33
CA PHE A 20 -17.69 24.14 -15.60
C PHE A 20 -17.00 23.85 -14.27
N VAL A 21 -16.83 22.57 -13.97
CA VAL A 21 -15.83 22.13 -13.01
C VAL A 21 -14.53 22.63 -13.59
N SER A 22 -13.95 23.67 -12.97
CA SER A 22 -12.57 24.07 -13.25
C SER A 22 -11.72 22.84 -12.99
N LEU A 23 -11.36 22.12 -14.06
CA LEU A 23 -10.25 21.17 -14.01
C LEU A 23 -9.07 22.04 -13.59
N SER A 24 -8.70 21.97 -12.32
CA SER A 24 -7.40 22.44 -11.87
C SER A 24 -6.40 21.74 -12.77
N ALA A 25 -5.76 22.49 -13.67
CA ALA A 25 -4.69 21.97 -14.50
C ALA A 25 -3.68 21.35 -13.54
N THR A 26 -3.61 20.03 -13.53
CA THR A 26 -2.56 19.31 -12.82
C THR A 26 -1.26 19.86 -13.36
N ALA A 27 -0.41 20.40 -12.48
CA ALA A 27 0.83 21.01 -12.91
C ALA A 27 1.65 19.93 -13.64
N GLU A 28 1.73 20.03 -14.96
CA GLU A 28 2.47 19.07 -15.77
C GLU A 28 3.96 19.15 -15.41
N LEU A 29 4.59 17.99 -15.26
CA LEU A 29 6.03 17.92 -15.06
C LEU A 29 6.75 18.47 -16.29
N SER A 30 7.80 19.26 -16.08
CA SER A 30 8.62 19.77 -17.18
C SER A 30 9.29 18.62 -17.94
N PRO A 31 9.53 18.78 -19.25
CA PRO A 31 10.24 17.77 -20.04
C PRO A 31 11.61 17.39 -19.46
N GLN A 32 12.30 18.35 -18.85
CA GLN A 32 13.60 18.12 -18.19
C GLN A 32 13.46 17.25 -16.94
N THR A 33 12.41 17.47 -16.14
CA THR A 33 12.13 16.63 -14.97
C THR A 33 11.75 15.21 -15.38
N ILE A 34 10.90 15.05 -16.40
CA ILE A 34 10.53 13.74 -16.97
C ILE A 34 11.79 12.98 -17.42
N GLN A 35 12.68 13.63 -18.17
CA GLN A 35 13.92 13.02 -18.63
C GLN A 35 14.80 12.52 -17.47
N LYS A 36 14.93 13.32 -16.40
CA LYS A 36 15.68 12.92 -15.20
C LYS A 36 15.05 11.74 -14.46
N LEU A 37 13.72 11.71 -14.36
CA LEU A 37 13.00 10.58 -13.76
C LEU A 37 13.18 9.30 -14.59
N MET A 38 13.18 9.39 -15.92
CA MET A 38 13.47 8.25 -16.80
C MET A 38 14.92 7.77 -16.71
N GLU A 39 15.88 8.68 -16.48
CA GLU A 39 17.28 8.32 -16.21
C GLU A 39 17.43 7.63 -14.85
N LEU A 40 16.73 8.15 -13.83
CA LEU A 40 16.69 7.52 -12.51
C LEU A 40 16.09 6.11 -12.58
N ASP A 41 14.93 5.95 -13.22
CA ASP A 41 14.25 4.67 -13.39
C ASP A 41 15.16 3.61 -14.04
N ARG A 42 15.81 3.96 -15.15
CA ARG A 42 16.78 3.09 -15.84
C ARG A 42 18.02 2.82 -15.00
N GLY A 43 18.51 3.82 -14.27
CA GLY A 43 19.67 3.70 -13.39
C GLY A 43 19.42 2.71 -12.26
N VAL A 44 18.35 2.95 -11.50
CA VAL A 44 17.91 2.14 -10.36
C VAL A 44 17.62 0.70 -10.76
N SER A 45 16.90 0.50 -11.88
CA SER A 45 16.56 -0.83 -12.37
C SER A 45 17.79 -1.73 -12.64
N ARG A 46 18.98 -1.16 -12.86
CA ARG A 46 20.22 -1.93 -13.10
C ARG A 46 20.88 -2.44 -11.83
N TRP A 47 20.68 -1.79 -10.69
CA TRP A 47 21.35 -2.16 -9.44
C TRP A 47 20.39 -2.58 -8.33
N ALA A 48 19.08 -2.35 -8.49
CA ALA A 48 18.09 -2.80 -7.53
C ALA A 48 18.18 -4.34 -7.37
N PRO A 49 18.27 -4.86 -6.13
CA PRO A 49 18.66 -6.23 -5.89
C PRO A 49 17.59 -7.22 -6.37
N THR A 50 17.95 -8.14 -7.26
CA THR A 50 17.08 -9.23 -7.72
C THR A 50 17.72 -10.58 -7.45
N LYS A 51 16.89 -11.63 -7.30
CA LYS A 51 17.31 -13.02 -7.23
C LYS A 51 16.47 -13.83 -8.21
N ASP A 52 17.15 -14.47 -9.16
CA ASP A 52 16.52 -15.28 -10.22
C ASP A 52 15.44 -14.50 -11.00
N GLY A 53 15.68 -13.21 -11.21
CA GLY A 53 14.77 -12.30 -11.91
C GLY A 53 13.67 -11.69 -11.05
N VAL A 54 13.41 -12.20 -9.84
CA VAL A 54 12.43 -11.64 -8.90
C VAL A 54 13.08 -10.60 -8.00
N MET A 55 12.31 -9.61 -7.56
CA MET A 55 12.77 -8.63 -6.58
C MET A 55 13.33 -9.29 -5.31
N ALA A 56 14.35 -8.67 -4.73
CA ALA A 56 14.91 -8.99 -3.43
C ALA A 56 15.19 -7.70 -2.65
N LEU A 57 15.32 -7.78 -1.33
CA LEU A 57 15.66 -6.64 -0.46
C LEU A 57 17.16 -6.36 -0.43
N ASP A 58 17.97 -7.40 -0.66
CA ASP A 58 19.43 -7.33 -0.56
C ASP A 58 20.11 -8.21 -1.62
N PRO A 59 21.45 -8.09 -1.79
CA PRO A 59 22.21 -8.90 -2.74
C PRO A 59 22.28 -10.39 -2.35
N LYS A 60 21.88 -10.77 -1.12
CA LYS A 60 21.77 -12.16 -0.70
C LYS A 60 20.45 -12.79 -1.15
N GLY A 61 19.54 -11.98 -1.69
CA GLY A 61 18.26 -12.44 -2.19
C GLY A 61 17.21 -12.66 -1.10
N GLN A 62 17.26 -11.91 0.01
CA GLN A 62 16.16 -11.91 0.97
C GLN A 62 14.91 -11.27 0.35
N GLN A 63 13.72 -11.84 0.57
CA GLN A 63 12.50 -11.42 -0.14
C GLN A 63 11.39 -10.88 0.76
N ALA A 64 11.65 -10.66 2.07
CA ALA A 64 10.66 -10.41 3.13
C ALA A 64 9.32 -9.80 2.66
N ASP A 65 9.16 -8.48 2.62
CA ASP A 65 7.90 -7.83 2.20
C ASP A 65 7.92 -7.39 0.73
N ILE A 66 8.57 -8.17 -0.14
CA ILE A 66 8.78 -7.77 -1.53
C ILE A 66 7.49 -7.76 -2.35
N LEU A 67 6.47 -8.51 -1.94
CA LEU A 67 5.18 -8.53 -2.64
C LEU A 67 4.50 -7.16 -2.64
N GLU A 68 4.59 -6.44 -1.52
CA GLU A 68 4.02 -5.09 -1.38
C GLU A 68 4.57 -4.16 -2.46
N ARG A 69 5.90 -4.16 -2.61
CA ARG A 69 6.64 -3.35 -3.59
C ARG A 69 6.41 -3.82 -5.02
N SER A 70 6.38 -5.13 -5.25
CA SER A 70 6.14 -5.71 -6.57
C SER A 70 4.77 -5.29 -7.10
N GLY A 71 3.75 -5.31 -6.23
CA GLY A 71 2.41 -4.84 -6.57
C GLY A 71 2.34 -3.37 -6.90
N LEU A 72 2.99 -2.51 -6.10
CA LEU A 72 3.04 -1.07 -6.37
C LEU A 72 3.76 -0.76 -7.68
N LEU A 73 4.89 -1.41 -7.96
CA LEU A 73 5.58 -1.26 -9.25
C LEU A 73 4.71 -1.74 -10.42
N CYS A 74 4.00 -2.85 -10.27
CA CYS A 74 3.01 -3.33 -11.25
C CYS A 74 1.95 -2.26 -11.53
N LEU A 75 1.41 -1.63 -10.48
CA LEU A 75 0.41 -0.55 -10.60
C LEU A 75 0.91 0.65 -11.40
N TYR A 76 2.21 0.93 -11.33
CA TYR A 76 2.87 2.03 -12.05
C TYR A 76 3.63 1.57 -13.29
N GLY A 77 3.21 0.45 -13.90
CA GLY A 77 3.61 0.04 -15.24
C GLY A 77 4.79 -0.93 -15.33
N ASP A 78 5.31 -1.44 -14.21
CA ASP A 78 6.29 -2.52 -14.23
C ASP A 78 5.65 -3.90 -14.43
N ILE A 79 5.45 -4.27 -15.70
CA ILE A 79 4.82 -5.54 -16.05
C ILE A 79 5.60 -6.76 -15.53
N ALA A 80 6.93 -6.67 -15.40
CA ALA A 80 7.73 -7.76 -14.84
C ALA A 80 7.37 -8.01 -13.37
N ARG A 81 7.04 -6.95 -12.62
CA ARG A 81 6.65 -7.03 -11.20
C ARG A 81 5.22 -7.51 -11.01
N CYS A 82 4.37 -7.37 -12.02
CA CYS A 82 3.06 -8.03 -12.02
C CYS A 82 3.19 -9.56 -11.99
N ALA A 83 4.21 -10.11 -12.68
CA ALA A 83 4.47 -11.55 -12.66
C ALA A 83 4.88 -12.02 -11.26
N ASP A 84 5.72 -11.25 -10.55
CA ASP A 84 6.12 -11.58 -9.18
C ASP A 84 4.89 -11.71 -8.25
N VAL A 85 3.88 -10.84 -8.39
CA VAL A 85 2.65 -10.94 -7.59
C VAL A 85 1.79 -12.13 -8.01
N ARG A 86 1.55 -12.28 -9.32
CA ARG A 86 0.75 -13.39 -9.86
C ARG A 86 1.32 -14.75 -9.46
N ASP A 87 2.63 -14.93 -9.62
CA ASP A 87 3.31 -16.20 -9.41
C ASP A 87 3.51 -16.49 -7.90
N SER A 88 3.25 -15.50 -7.04
CA SER A 88 3.15 -15.67 -5.59
C SER A 88 1.79 -16.22 -5.14
N GLN A 89 0.79 -16.36 -6.02
CA GLN A 89 -0.46 -17.03 -5.65
C GLN A 89 -0.35 -18.54 -5.90
N ASP A 90 -0.81 -19.34 -4.96
CA ASP A 90 -0.94 -20.78 -5.14
C ASP A 90 -2.30 -21.20 -5.70
N GLU A 91 -2.42 -22.50 -5.94
CA GLU A 91 -3.58 -23.14 -6.53
C GLU A 91 -4.81 -23.07 -5.60
N GLU A 92 -4.59 -22.92 -4.28
CA GLU A 92 -5.63 -22.74 -3.27
C GLU A 92 -6.09 -21.27 -3.17
N GLY A 93 -5.37 -20.35 -3.79
CA GLY A 93 -5.66 -18.91 -3.79
C GLY A 93 -4.91 -18.12 -2.72
N ARG A 94 -4.06 -18.76 -1.93
CA ARG A 94 -3.19 -18.10 -0.94
C ARG A 94 -2.12 -17.31 -1.66
N PHE A 95 -1.82 -16.12 -1.17
CA PHE A 95 -0.62 -15.39 -1.57
C PHE A 95 0.53 -15.67 -0.60
N TRP A 96 1.73 -15.77 -1.17
CA TRP A 96 2.98 -15.94 -0.48
C TRP A 96 3.77 -14.62 -0.54
N ARG A 97 4.70 -14.42 0.40
CA ARG A 97 5.58 -13.23 0.44
C ARG A 97 6.33 -12.96 -0.88
N SER A 98 6.60 -14.01 -1.63
CA SER A 98 7.25 -13.99 -2.94
C SER A 98 7.08 -15.33 -3.65
N PRO A 99 7.35 -15.41 -4.97
CA PRO A 99 7.28 -16.66 -5.71
C PRO A 99 8.26 -17.72 -5.19
N GLN A 100 9.47 -17.36 -4.75
CA GLN A 100 10.46 -18.32 -4.28
C GLN A 100 10.14 -18.89 -2.89
N LEU A 101 9.34 -18.17 -2.11
CA LEU A 101 8.91 -18.60 -0.78
C LEU A 101 7.61 -19.43 -0.83
N LYS A 102 6.99 -19.57 -2.01
CA LYS A 102 5.82 -20.43 -2.22
C LYS A 102 6.11 -21.85 -1.74
N HIS A 103 5.33 -22.32 -0.76
CA HIS A 103 5.47 -23.61 -0.06
C HIS A 103 6.78 -23.85 0.72
N ASN A 104 7.63 -22.83 0.86
CA ASN A 104 8.93 -22.93 1.52
C ASN A 104 9.10 -21.95 2.69
N ASP A 105 8.07 -21.16 3.02
CA ASP A 105 8.04 -20.29 4.21
C ASP A 105 7.27 -21.01 5.33
N PRO A 106 7.96 -21.53 6.36
CA PRO A 106 7.32 -22.32 7.41
C PRO A 106 6.53 -21.48 8.41
N GLU A 107 6.78 -20.16 8.48
CA GLU A 107 6.14 -19.27 9.45
C GLU A 107 5.89 -17.88 8.86
N ASN A 108 4.70 -17.35 9.16
CA ASN A 108 4.29 -16.01 8.75
C ASN A 108 4.33 -15.79 7.24
N SER A 109 3.98 -16.77 6.40
CA SER A 109 4.10 -16.72 4.93
C SER A 109 3.45 -15.52 4.24
N PHE A 110 2.62 -14.76 4.95
CA PHE A 110 1.94 -13.59 4.46
C PHE A 110 1.68 -12.56 5.56
N SER A 111 1.35 -11.33 5.18
CA SER A 111 0.85 -10.31 6.10
C SER A 111 -0.20 -9.43 5.45
N ARG A 112 -0.98 -8.74 6.29
CA ARG A 112 -1.91 -7.69 5.84
C ARG A 112 -1.21 -6.56 5.09
N ASP A 113 0.06 -6.27 5.39
CA ASP A 113 0.78 -5.21 4.71
C ASP A 113 1.13 -5.62 3.26
N GLN A 114 1.59 -6.86 3.08
CA GLN A 114 1.83 -7.44 1.75
C GLN A 114 0.58 -7.49 0.87
N LEU A 115 -0.60 -7.55 1.48
CA LEU A 115 -1.88 -7.47 0.77
C LEU A 115 -2.07 -6.15 0.01
N ASN A 116 -1.43 -5.04 0.44
CA ASN A 116 -1.43 -3.80 -0.35
C ASN A 116 -0.82 -4.01 -1.74
N GLY A 117 0.21 -4.85 -1.85
CA GLY A 117 0.80 -5.25 -3.13
C GLY A 117 -0.17 -6.06 -3.99
N VAL A 118 -0.90 -7.01 -3.37
CA VAL A 118 -1.94 -7.77 -4.08
C VAL A 118 -3.04 -6.83 -4.58
N PHE A 119 -3.49 -5.88 -3.75
CA PHE A 119 -4.47 -4.88 -4.16
C PHE A 119 -3.97 -4.01 -5.32
N ALA A 120 -2.72 -3.57 -5.28
CA ALA A 120 -2.09 -2.83 -6.36
C ALA A 120 -2.08 -3.66 -7.67
N TYR A 121 -1.68 -4.93 -7.60
CA TYR A 121 -1.73 -5.87 -8.73
C TYR A 121 -3.13 -6.02 -9.31
N LEU A 122 -4.14 -6.24 -8.46
CA LEU A 122 -5.53 -6.43 -8.89
C LEU A 122 -6.08 -5.18 -9.58
N ILE A 123 -5.76 -3.98 -9.08
CA ILE A 123 -6.16 -2.72 -9.71
C ILE A 123 -5.48 -2.56 -11.07
N ALA A 124 -4.19 -2.90 -11.17
CA ALA A 124 -3.39 -2.76 -12.38
C ALA A 124 -3.84 -3.70 -13.50
N THR A 125 -4.06 -4.97 -13.16
CA THR A 125 -4.24 -6.06 -14.13
C THR A 125 -5.69 -6.44 -14.36
N ARG A 126 -6.58 -6.05 -13.45
CA ARG A 126 -7.97 -6.51 -13.40
C ARG A 126 -8.12 -8.03 -13.38
N ASP A 127 -7.18 -8.73 -12.75
CA ASP A 127 -7.22 -10.19 -12.62
C ASP A 127 -8.34 -10.63 -11.67
N THR A 128 -9.55 -10.81 -12.22
CA THR A 128 -10.73 -11.25 -11.47
C THR A 128 -10.54 -12.65 -10.90
N GLY A 129 -9.82 -13.54 -11.61
CA GLY A 129 -9.60 -14.91 -11.17
C GLY A 129 -8.72 -14.97 -9.93
N ALA A 130 -7.64 -14.18 -9.87
CA ALA A 130 -6.81 -14.08 -8.69
C ALA A 130 -7.57 -13.49 -7.49
N ALA A 131 -8.41 -12.47 -7.72
CA ALA A 131 -9.25 -11.89 -6.69
C ALA A 131 -10.24 -12.92 -6.13
N GLU A 132 -10.98 -13.64 -6.98
CA GLU A 132 -11.93 -14.67 -6.55
C GLU A 132 -11.25 -15.78 -5.75
N ARG A 133 -10.13 -16.32 -6.24
CA ARG A 133 -9.35 -17.34 -5.51
C ARG A 133 -8.87 -16.85 -4.15
N LEU A 134 -8.40 -15.61 -4.04
CA LEU A 134 -8.03 -15.02 -2.74
C LEU A 134 -9.22 -14.96 -1.79
N PHE A 135 -10.38 -14.53 -2.28
CA PHE A 135 -11.57 -14.44 -1.44
C PHE A 135 -12.06 -15.82 -0.99
N ASP A 136 -12.04 -16.81 -1.89
CA ASP A 136 -12.38 -18.20 -1.58
C ASP A 136 -11.40 -18.79 -0.56
N TYR A 137 -10.10 -18.53 -0.70
CA TYR A 137 -9.09 -18.90 0.29
C TYR A 137 -9.43 -18.34 1.67
N ILE A 138 -9.66 -17.03 1.77
CA ILE A 138 -9.98 -16.37 3.05
C ILE A 138 -11.23 -16.99 3.68
N GLU A 139 -12.31 -17.20 2.91
CA GLU A 139 -13.55 -17.75 3.47
C GLU A 139 -13.43 -19.21 3.90
N THR A 140 -12.52 -19.98 3.30
CA THR A 140 -12.26 -21.39 3.65
C THR A 140 -11.19 -21.59 4.74
N HIS A 141 -10.39 -20.57 5.05
CA HIS A 141 -9.27 -20.64 5.99
C HIS A 141 -9.45 -19.69 7.19
N ASP A 142 -10.52 -19.88 7.95
CA ASP A 142 -10.83 -19.12 9.17
C ASP A 142 -10.80 -17.60 9.01
N ARG A 143 -11.05 -17.11 7.79
CA ARG A 143 -11.01 -15.68 7.43
C ARG A 143 -9.62 -15.08 7.60
N LYS A 144 -8.57 -15.82 7.27
CA LYS A 144 -7.18 -15.36 7.32
C LYS A 144 -6.54 -15.35 5.94
N PHE A 145 -5.51 -14.52 5.76
CA PHE A 145 -4.68 -14.52 4.54
C PHE A 145 -3.62 -15.62 4.51
N CYS A 146 -3.31 -16.19 5.67
CA CYS A 146 -2.36 -17.27 5.83
C CYS A 146 -2.74 -18.12 7.06
N ALA A 147 -2.32 -19.39 7.05
CA ALA A 147 -2.62 -20.34 8.13
C ALA A 147 -1.52 -20.41 9.21
N ASP A 148 -0.35 -19.83 8.94
CA ASP A 148 0.91 -20.06 9.64
C ASP A 148 1.42 -18.81 10.39
N ALA A 149 0.57 -17.80 10.59
CA ALA A 149 0.92 -16.65 11.42
C ALA A 149 0.86 -17.00 12.90
N THR A 150 1.89 -16.59 13.65
CA THR A 150 1.94 -16.70 15.12
C THR A 150 1.21 -15.56 15.83
N ASP A 151 0.71 -14.58 15.08
CA ASP A 151 0.01 -13.39 15.56
C ASP A 151 -1.17 -13.01 14.65
N ASN A 152 -1.68 -11.78 14.79
CA ASN A 152 -2.85 -11.29 14.05
C ASN A 152 -2.50 -10.62 12.71
N ARG A 153 -1.28 -10.79 12.17
CA ARG A 153 -0.88 -10.17 10.89
C ARG A 153 -1.68 -10.67 9.70
N CYS A 154 -2.21 -11.90 9.77
CA CYS A 154 -3.05 -12.50 8.74
C CYS A 154 -4.55 -12.27 8.96
N ASP A 155 -4.93 -11.55 10.01
CA ASP A 155 -6.32 -11.24 10.29
C ASP A 155 -6.76 -9.98 9.50
N PRO A 156 -7.83 -10.07 8.69
CA PRO A 156 -8.39 -8.93 7.99
C PRO A 156 -9.08 -7.99 8.98
N VAL A 157 -8.70 -6.72 8.95
CA VAL A 157 -9.33 -5.66 9.76
C VAL A 157 -10.34 -4.87 8.92
N ALA A 158 -11.04 -3.91 9.54
CA ALA A 158 -12.06 -3.12 8.87
C ALA A 158 -11.55 -2.46 7.58
N ASP A 159 -10.35 -1.89 7.60
CA ASP A 159 -9.72 -1.21 6.46
C ASP A 159 -9.44 -2.19 5.33
N THR A 160 -9.00 -3.41 5.66
CA THR A 160 -8.77 -4.45 4.67
C THR A 160 -10.07 -4.86 3.97
N TRP A 161 -11.13 -5.08 4.75
CA TRP A 161 -12.45 -5.37 4.19
C TRP A 161 -13.01 -4.21 3.36
N GLY A 162 -12.75 -2.96 3.77
CA GLY A 162 -13.11 -1.76 3.03
C GLY A 162 -12.40 -1.63 1.70
N MET A 163 -11.09 -1.89 1.66
CA MET A 163 -10.32 -1.90 0.42
C MET A 163 -10.79 -3.02 -0.52
N MET A 164 -11.03 -4.23 -0.01
CA MET A 164 -11.61 -5.33 -0.79
C MET A 164 -12.98 -4.94 -1.38
N TYR A 165 -13.84 -4.25 -0.61
CA TYR A 165 -15.13 -3.78 -1.12
C TYR A 165 -14.97 -2.90 -2.36
N GLU A 166 -14.03 -1.97 -2.32
CA GLU A 166 -13.79 -1.02 -3.40
C GLU A 166 -13.14 -1.65 -4.62
N ILE A 167 -12.17 -2.55 -4.41
CA ILE A 167 -11.52 -3.30 -5.49
C ILE A 167 -12.51 -4.26 -6.14
N TRP A 168 -13.32 -5.00 -5.36
CA TRP A 168 -14.32 -5.91 -5.94
C TRP A 168 -15.36 -5.14 -6.76
N ARG A 169 -15.75 -3.94 -6.29
CA ARG A 169 -16.61 -3.05 -7.07
C ARG A 169 -15.94 -2.65 -8.38
N TYR A 170 -14.66 -2.27 -8.33
CA TYR A 170 -13.87 -1.87 -9.51
C TYR A 170 -13.73 -3.01 -10.53
N LEU A 171 -13.58 -4.25 -10.05
CA LEU A 171 -13.46 -5.46 -10.86
C LEU A 171 -14.81 -6.01 -11.35
N GLY A 172 -15.94 -5.45 -10.92
CA GLY A 172 -17.27 -5.98 -11.25
C GLY A 172 -17.64 -7.28 -10.52
N LEU A 173 -16.93 -7.61 -9.43
CA LEU A 173 -17.14 -8.81 -8.64
C LEU A 173 -18.23 -8.63 -7.56
N LYS A 174 -18.78 -9.76 -7.11
CA LYS A 174 -19.79 -9.78 -6.04
C LYS A 174 -19.17 -9.35 -4.72
N ARG A 175 -19.78 -8.35 -4.08
CA ARG A 175 -19.35 -7.83 -2.77
C ARG A 175 -20.15 -8.51 -1.66
N THR A 176 -19.53 -8.68 -0.50
CA THR A 176 -20.20 -9.23 0.68
C THR A 176 -20.59 -8.16 1.68
N TRP A 177 -21.49 -8.49 2.60
CA TRP A 177 -21.88 -7.60 3.70
C TRP A 177 -20.70 -7.25 4.62
N LYS A 178 -19.74 -8.17 4.77
CA LYS A 178 -18.53 -7.96 5.58
C LYS A 178 -17.62 -6.88 4.96
N MET A 179 -17.38 -6.99 3.65
CA MET A 179 -16.68 -5.97 2.86
C MET A 179 -17.38 -4.61 2.99
N PHE A 180 -18.71 -4.58 2.82
CA PHE A 180 -19.48 -3.34 2.96
C PHE A 180 -19.32 -2.71 4.35
N LYS A 181 -19.43 -3.48 5.43
CA LYS A 181 -19.21 -2.97 6.80
C LYS A 181 -17.83 -2.35 6.98
N GLY A 182 -16.78 -2.97 6.43
CA GLY A 182 -15.43 -2.41 6.44
C GLY A 182 -15.37 -1.04 5.76
N SER A 183 -16.00 -0.92 4.59
CA SER A 183 -16.01 0.33 3.80
C SER A 183 -16.66 1.53 4.50
N LEU A 184 -17.51 1.31 5.51
CA LEU A 184 -18.15 2.40 6.25
C LEU A 184 -17.17 3.17 7.15
N PHE A 185 -16.07 2.54 7.59
CA PHE A 185 -15.13 3.11 8.56
C PHE A 185 -13.75 3.38 7.98
N ASP A 186 -13.45 2.78 6.84
CA ASP A 186 -12.11 2.75 6.23
C ASP A 186 -11.50 4.16 6.07
N ASP A 187 -12.24 5.17 5.59
CA ASP A 187 -11.71 6.56 5.49
C ASP A 187 -11.34 7.17 6.84
N THR A 188 -12.15 6.85 7.86
CA THR A 188 -11.96 7.37 9.22
C THR A 188 -10.74 6.71 9.87
N ASN A 189 -10.60 5.40 9.68
CA ASN A 189 -9.48 4.65 10.20
C ASN A 189 -8.17 5.01 9.49
N THR A 190 -8.21 5.25 8.18
CA THR A 190 -7.06 5.73 7.42
C THR A 190 -6.59 7.10 7.92
N ASP A 191 -7.49 8.08 8.07
CA ASP A 191 -7.13 9.41 8.62
C ASP A 191 -6.65 9.33 10.08
N ALA A 192 -7.32 8.56 10.92
CA ALA A 192 -6.92 8.38 12.31
C ALA A 192 -5.54 7.69 12.40
N GLY A 193 -5.33 6.62 11.62
CA GLY A 193 -4.08 5.89 11.51
C GLY A 193 -2.92 6.81 11.15
N MET A 194 -3.07 7.61 10.09
CA MET A 194 -2.08 8.59 9.66
C MET A 194 -1.68 9.61 10.75
N ARG A 195 -2.53 9.86 11.75
CA ARG A 195 -2.24 10.77 12.86
C ARG A 195 -1.51 10.07 14.01
N VAL A 196 -1.83 8.80 14.28
CA VAL A 196 -1.44 8.13 15.52
C VAL A 196 -0.33 7.09 15.35
N VAL A 197 -0.23 6.42 14.20
CA VAL A 197 0.78 5.38 13.99
C VAL A 197 2.19 5.95 13.96
N ARG A 198 3.20 5.13 14.14
CA ARG A 198 4.59 5.60 14.15
C ARG A 198 5.04 6.01 12.76
N ARG A 199 6.02 6.91 12.70
CA ARG A 199 6.75 7.21 11.46
C ARG A 199 7.54 5.97 11.02
N GLY A 200 7.85 5.90 9.73
CA GLY A 200 8.52 4.82 9.04
C GLY A 200 7.51 3.92 8.34
N TYR A 201 7.72 2.62 8.52
CA TYR A 201 6.95 1.58 7.83
C TYR A 201 5.44 1.68 8.10
N GLU A 202 5.02 1.79 9.37
CA GLU A 202 3.59 1.85 9.74
C GLU A 202 2.86 3.00 9.03
N LEU A 203 3.44 4.20 8.98
CA LEU A 203 2.85 5.33 8.26
C LEU A 203 2.82 5.10 6.75
N THR A 204 3.88 4.49 6.21
CA THR A 204 4.01 4.19 4.78
C THR A 204 2.90 3.24 4.29
N ASN A 205 2.49 2.26 5.09
CA ASN A 205 1.40 1.35 4.72
C ASN A 205 0.05 2.09 4.57
N TYR A 206 -0.19 3.11 5.39
CA TYR A 206 -1.36 3.98 5.21
C TYR A 206 -1.20 4.86 3.96
N VAL A 207 0.01 5.29 3.61
CA VAL A 207 0.25 6.04 2.35
C VAL A 207 -0.13 5.17 1.16
N TYR A 208 0.24 3.89 1.15
CA TYR A 208 -0.16 2.96 0.09
C TYR A 208 -1.66 2.82 -0.01
N THR A 209 -2.36 2.67 1.12
CA THR A 209 -3.83 2.66 1.17
C THR A 209 -4.42 3.89 0.48
N VAL A 210 -3.90 5.09 0.77
CA VAL A 210 -4.34 6.34 0.12
C VAL A 210 -4.09 6.31 -1.39
N LEU A 211 -2.90 5.90 -1.83
CA LEU A 211 -2.55 5.83 -3.26
C LEU A 211 -3.45 4.85 -4.02
N LEU A 212 -3.71 3.67 -3.46
CA LEU A 212 -4.61 2.67 -4.05
C LEU A 212 -6.02 3.23 -4.24
N ARG A 213 -6.54 3.94 -3.24
CA ARG A 213 -7.86 4.58 -3.31
C ARG A 213 -7.89 5.70 -4.34
N GLN A 214 -6.87 6.55 -4.39
CA GLN A 214 -6.76 7.57 -5.44
C GLN A 214 -6.78 6.94 -6.82
N ARG A 215 -6.09 5.81 -7.00
CA ARG A 215 -6.07 5.06 -8.25
C ARG A 215 -7.42 4.43 -8.62
N LEU A 216 -8.25 4.12 -7.63
CA LEU A 216 -9.67 3.73 -7.79
C LEU A 216 -10.61 4.92 -8.05
N GLY A 217 -10.08 6.14 -8.21
CA GLY A 217 -10.87 7.36 -8.38
C GLY A 217 -11.59 7.80 -7.11
N LYS A 218 -11.11 7.35 -5.94
CA LYS A 218 -11.67 7.73 -4.64
C LYS A 218 -10.91 8.89 -4.06
N SER A 219 -11.66 9.92 -3.72
CA SER A 219 -11.17 11.06 -2.96
C SER A 219 -12.24 11.47 -1.96
N SER A 220 -11.83 11.72 -0.73
CA SER A 220 -12.67 12.27 0.32
C SER A 220 -11.87 13.31 1.10
N LYS A 221 -12.55 14.23 1.79
CA LYS A 221 -11.87 15.22 2.64
C LYS A 221 -10.96 14.56 3.68
N LYS A 222 -11.36 13.40 4.20
CA LYS A 222 -10.55 12.61 5.15
C LYS A 222 -9.31 12.04 4.48
N MET A 223 -9.43 11.49 3.27
CA MET A 223 -8.27 11.01 2.52
C MET A 223 -7.28 12.13 2.18
N THR A 224 -7.76 13.29 1.74
CA THR A 224 -6.89 14.46 1.49
C THR A 224 -6.16 14.89 2.77
N SER A 225 -6.90 15.02 3.88
CA SER A 225 -6.33 15.36 5.20
C SER A 225 -5.31 14.31 5.68
N ALA A 226 -5.58 13.02 5.44
CA ALA A 226 -4.69 11.91 5.77
C ALA A 226 -3.38 12.00 4.97
N ALA A 227 -3.46 12.27 3.67
CA ALA A 227 -2.31 12.45 2.79
C ALA A 227 -1.45 13.66 3.20
N GLU A 228 -2.08 14.82 3.44
CA GLU A 228 -1.42 16.02 3.94
C GLU A 228 -0.72 15.76 5.28
N THR A 229 -1.39 15.05 6.20
CA THR A 229 -0.82 14.66 7.49
C THR A 229 0.41 13.79 7.28
N ALA A 230 0.37 12.81 6.38
CA ALA A 230 1.52 11.96 6.07
C ALA A 230 2.70 12.78 5.52
N ALA A 231 2.45 13.68 4.55
CA ALA A 231 3.48 14.54 3.97
C ALA A 231 4.13 15.49 5.00
N ILE A 232 3.37 16.00 5.97
CA ILE A 232 3.88 16.81 7.07
C ILE A 232 4.72 15.97 8.04
N ARG A 233 4.27 14.75 8.35
CA ARG A 233 4.95 13.85 9.30
C ARG A 233 6.22 13.25 8.71
N GLU A 234 6.25 12.99 7.40
CA GLU A 234 7.37 12.40 6.66
C GLU A 234 7.67 13.17 5.37
N PRO A 235 8.22 14.39 5.47
CA PRO A 235 8.51 15.21 4.28
C PRO A 235 9.57 14.58 3.36
N LEU A 236 10.33 13.58 3.81
CA LEU A 236 11.30 12.85 2.98
C LEU A 236 10.70 11.59 2.33
N ASN A 237 9.49 11.19 2.72
CA ASN A 237 8.77 10.11 2.06
C ASN A 237 8.06 10.70 0.84
N PHE A 238 8.67 10.56 -0.34
CA PHE A 238 8.13 11.12 -1.57
C PHE A 238 6.77 10.54 -1.95
N MET A 239 6.41 9.33 -1.48
CA MET A 239 5.07 8.76 -1.70
C MET A 239 4.03 9.48 -0.86
N ALA A 240 4.36 9.87 0.37
CA ALA A 240 3.49 10.69 1.20
C ALA A 240 3.25 12.08 0.57
N VAL A 241 4.33 12.69 0.05
CA VAL A 241 4.26 13.97 -0.66
C VAL A 241 3.43 13.85 -1.93
N PHE A 242 3.66 12.81 -2.74
CA PHE A 242 2.86 12.54 -3.94
C PHE A 242 1.39 12.30 -3.59
N ALA A 243 1.09 11.53 -2.56
CA ALA A 243 -0.29 11.29 -2.14
C ALA A 243 -1.03 12.60 -1.78
N ALA A 244 -0.31 13.59 -1.23
CA ALA A 244 -0.87 14.87 -0.86
C ALA A 244 -0.98 15.85 -2.04
N GLU A 245 0.06 15.94 -2.87
CA GLU A 245 0.22 16.99 -3.89
C GLU A 245 -0.13 16.52 -5.31
N GLY A 246 -0.20 15.21 -5.55
CA GLY A 246 -0.24 14.61 -6.89
C GLY A 246 1.11 14.70 -7.63
N PRO A 247 1.11 14.51 -8.97
CA PRO A 247 2.30 14.73 -9.78
C PRO A 247 2.65 16.23 -9.77
N SER A 248 3.79 16.57 -9.18
CA SER A 248 4.25 17.95 -9.09
C SER A 248 5.78 18.02 -9.22
N GLU A 249 6.29 19.17 -9.67
CA GLU A 249 7.74 19.43 -9.68
C GLU A 249 8.36 19.32 -8.29
N ASN A 250 7.60 19.63 -7.23
CA ASN A 250 8.04 19.49 -5.85
C ASN A 250 8.21 18.01 -5.48
N ALA A 251 7.22 17.15 -5.80
CA ALA A 251 7.30 15.72 -5.57
C ALA A 251 8.47 15.10 -6.37
N ALA A 252 8.62 15.47 -7.64
CA ALA A 252 9.71 15.01 -8.49
C ALA A 252 11.09 15.44 -8.00
N LYS A 253 11.23 16.70 -7.58
CA LYS A 253 12.48 17.20 -6.98
C LYS A 253 12.88 16.36 -5.77
N ARG A 254 11.95 16.00 -4.88
CA ARG A 254 12.25 15.19 -3.70
C ARG A 254 12.74 13.79 -4.06
N VAL A 255 12.11 13.14 -5.04
CA VAL A 255 12.59 11.86 -5.55
C VAL A 255 14.03 12.01 -6.07
N LEU A 256 14.29 13.01 -6.91
CA LEU A 256 15.61 13.25 -7.51
C LEU A 256 16.69 13.72 -6.52
N ASP A 257 16.31 14.35 -5.42
CA ASP A 257 17.25 14.76 -4.36
C ASP A 257 17.69 13.56 -3.50
N ILE A 258 16.81 12.58 -3.30
CA ILE A 258 17.03 11.42 -2.43
C ILE A 258 17.64 10.26 -3.22
N CYS A 259 17.12 10.02 -4.41
CA CYS A 259 17.45 8.89 -5.26
C CYS A 259 18.46 9.31 -6.32
N THR A 260 19.43 8.43 -6.58
CA THR A 260 20.48 8.67 -7.58
C THR A 260 20.63 7.45 -8.47
N PRO A 261 20.93 7.64 -9.77
CA PRO A 261 20.98 6.53 -10.73
C PRO A 261 22.17 5.59 -10.52
N ASP A 262 23.27 6.09 -9.95
CA ASP A 262 24.56 5.37 -9.89
C ASP A 262 24.94 4.87 -8.49
N ARG A 263 24.10 5.10 -7.48
CA ARG A 263 24.42 4.71 -6.11
C ARG A 263 24.16 3.22 -5.92
N ALA A 264 25.23 2.42 -6.00
CA ALA A 264 25.31 1.20 -5.21
C ALA A 264 25.16 1.63 -3.75
N ILE A 265 24.03 1.29 -3.12
CA ILE A 265 23.71 1.67 -1.75
C ILE A 265 24.96 1.38 -0.88
N PRO A 266 25.50 2.37 -0.14
CA PRO A 266 26.61 2.12 0.76
C PRO A 266 26.18 1.02 1.72
N ASP A 267 26.98 -0.06 1.74
CA ASP A 267 26.92 -1.22 2.61
C ASP A 267 25.78 -1.20 3.65
N TYR A 268 24.81 -2.10 3.49
CA TYR A 268 23.48 -2.32 4.10
C TYR A 268 23.31 -2.19 5.63
N THR A 269 24.22 -1.54 6.34
CA THR A 269 24.26 -1.44 7.80
C THR A 269 23.21 -0.51 8.43
N LEU A 270 22.43 0.23 7.64
CA LEU A 270 21.34 1.07 8.17
C LEU A 270 19.94 0.50 7.95
N SER A 271 19.76 -0.51 7.11
CA SER A 271 18.46 -1.09 6.78
C SER A 271 17.93 -2.08 7.84
N TYR A 272 18.78 -2.53 8.77
CA TYR A 272 18.39 -3.45 9.85
C TYR A 272 18.14 -2.79 11.21
N LEU A 273 18.06 -1.46 11.27
CA LEU A 273 17.54 -0.76 12.45
C LEU A 273 16.02 -0.56 12.33
N PHE A 274 15.30 -1.60 11.91
CA PHE A 274 13.99 -1.89 12.48
C PHE A 274 14.23 -2.87 13.63
N PRO A 275 14.28 -2.42 14.90
CA PRO A 275 14.53 -3.31 16.02
C PRO A 275 13.44 -4.37 16.21
N TRP A 276 12.31 -4.28 15.49
CA TRP A 276 11.10 -5.03 15.80
C TRP A 276 11.22 -6.53 15.49
N ASP A 277 11.79 -6.94 14.35
CA ASP A 277 11.91 -8.37 14.01
C ASP A 277 12.87 -9.14 14.95
N HIS A 278 13.90 -8.47 15.47
CA HIS A 278 14.84 -9.07 16.43
C HIS A 278 14.45 -8.91 17.90
N VAL A 279 13.53 -8.00 18.23
CA VAL A 279 13.07 -7.78 19.61
C VAL A 279 11.83 -8.62 19.92
N TRP A 280 10.92 -8.82 18.96
CA TRP A 280 9.75 -9.68 19.19
C TRP A 280 10.15 -11.16 19.26
N ASN A 281 10.98 -11.66 18.34
CA ASN A 281 11.42 -13.07 18.40
C ASN A 281 12.17 -13.40 19.70
N ARG A 282 12.94 -12.46 20.26
CA ARG A 282 13.60 -12.64 21.58
C ARG A 282 12.69 -12.48 22.80
N ALA A 283 11.52 -11.85 22.65
CA ALA A 283 10.54 -11.73 23.72
C ALA A 283 9.60 -12.95 23.79
N LEU A 284 9.29 -13.58 22.64
CA LEU A 284 8.50 -14.82 22.58
C LEU A 284 9.30 -16.04 23.05
N GLU A 285 10.58 -16.14 22.70
CA GLU A 285 11.47 -17.22 23.18
C GLU A 285 11.62 -17.26 24.72
N ARG A 286 11.24 -16.20 25.44
CA ARG A 286 11.40 -16.11 26.89
C ARG A 286 10.11 -16.17 27.70
N ASN A 287 8.95 -16.14 27.06
CA ASN A 287 7.66 -16.12 27.77
C ASN A 287 6.72 -17.21 27.25
N SER A 288 7.09 -18.47 27.52
CA SER A 288 6.12 -19.55 27.64
C SER A 288 5.36 -19.39 28.95
N PHE A 289 4.21 -18.72 28.95
CA PHE A 289 3.23 -18.85 30.04
C PHE A 289 1.80 -18.93 29.50
N THR A 290 1.10 -19.85 30.13
CA THR A 290 -0.19 -20.45 29.80
C THR A 290 -1.38 -19.52 29.99
N GLY A 291 -2.35 -19.59 29.07
CA GLY A 291 -3.77 -19.72 29.45
C GLY A 291 -4.64 -18.47 29.49
N GLU A 292 -5.82 -18.65 28.89
CA GLU A 292 -7.10 -17.95 29.04
C GLU A 292 -7.44 -16.69 28.22
N VAL A 293 -8.64 -16.79 27.65
CA VAL A 293 -9.32 -15.89 26.71
C VAL A 293 -10.47 -15.19 27.46
N MET A 294 -10.59 -13.86 27.35
CA MET A 294 -11.90 -13.17 27.15
C MET A 294 -11.76 -11.66 26.85
N ILE A 295 -11.94 -11.32 25.56
CA ILE A 295 -12.91 -10.40 24.92
C ILE A 295 -13.26 -9.00 25.55
N PHE A 296 -12.99 -7.98 24.70
CA PHE A 296 -13.52 -6.60 24.51
C PHE A 296 -13.16 -5.43 25.46
N ALA A 297 -12.48 -4.46 24.80
CA ALA A 297 -12.50 -3.00 24.92
C ALA A 297 -11.94 -2.32 26.20
N ASP A 298 -11.19 -1.24 25.93
CA ASP A 298 -10.57 -0.26 26.82
C ASP A 298 -9.22 -0.60 27.46
N SER A 299 -8.42 0.48 27.55
CA SER A 299 -7.12 0.66 28.22
C SER A 299 -5.83 0.35 27.43
N ILE A 300 -5.41 1.39 26.71
CA ILE A 300 -4.05 1.93 26.82
C ILE A 300 -3.59 1.84 28.29
N ASN A 301 -2.38 1.31 28.49
CA ASN A 301 -1.70 0.97 29.75
C ASN A 301 -2.02 -0.42 30.28
N LEU A 302 -1.03 -1.33 30.20
CA LEU A 302 -0.62 -2.21 31.29
C LEU A 302 0.79 -2.78 31.03
N PHE A 303 1.69 -2.42 31.97
CA PHE A 303 3.00 -2.99 32.31
C PHE A 303 4.07 -3.24 31.22
N ALA A 304 4.77 -2.16 30.86
CA ALA A 304 6.18 -2.25 30.47
C ALA A 304 7.04 -1.61 31.57
N ASP A 305 8.00 -2.36 32.08
CA ASP A 305 9.06 -1.96 33.02
C ASP A 305 9.59 -0.54 32.72
N ALA A 306 9.25 0.42 33.59
CA ALA A 306 9.47 1.86 33.37
C ALA A 306 10.96 2.21 33.19
N THR A 307 11.86 1.38 33.72
CA THR A 307 13.31 1.59 33.58
C THR A 307 13.83 1.25 32.17
N LYS A 308 13.17 0.35 31.44
CA LYS A 308 13.53 0.01 30.04
C LYS A 308 12.95 1.01 29.03
N MET A 309 11.76 1.56 29.30
CA MET A 309 11.18 2.62 28.46
C MET A 309 12.03 3.90 28.45
N GLU A 310 12.70 4.23 29.55
CA GLU A 310 13.56 5.41 29.63
C GLU A 310 14.86 5.26 28.81
N TYR A 311 15.39 4.05 28.68
CA TYR A 311 16.52 3.74 27.80
C TYR A 311 16.19 3.96 26.31
N TYR A 312 14.98 3.60 25.87
CA TYR A 312 14.53 3.81 24.49
C TYR A 312 14.05 5.24 24.21
N ARG A 313 13.50 5.95 25.21
CA ARG A 313 13.14 7.39 25.08
C ARG A 313 14.38 8.26 24.84
N ARG A 314 15.48 8.02 25.57
CA ARG A 314 16.71 8.84 25.49
C ARG A 314 17.57 8.58 24.25
N ARG A 315 17.33 7.47 23.52
CA ARG A 315 17.97 7.15 22.24
C ARG A 315 17.00 7.14 21.07
N SER A 316 15.93 7.94 21.14
CA SER A 316 15.05 8.22 20.01
C SER A 316 15.80 9.00 18.91
N VAL A 317 16.77 8.34 18.27
CA VAL A 317 17.16 8.66 16.91
C VAL A 317 15.85 8.58 16.13
N PRO A 318 15.39 9.67 15.51
CA PRO A 318 14.17 9.64 14.72
C PRO A 318 14.32 8.44 13.78
N ALA A 319 13.33 7.53 13.76
CA ALA A 319 13.31 6.45 12.79
C ALA A 319 13.50 7.11 11.42
N LYS A 320 14.70 6.99 10.86
CA LYS A 320 15.01 7.57 9.57
C LYS A 320 14.26 6.71 8.59
N TYR A 321 13.38 7.32 7.80
CA TYR A 321 12.85 6.68 6.61
C TYR A 321 14.07 6.29 5.76
N VAL A 322 14.31 4.98 5.64
CA VAL A 322 15.41 4.44 4.84
C VAL A 322 14.83 4.20 3.47
N VAL A 323 15.28 4.99 2.49
CA VAL A 323 14.89 4.82 1.09
C VAL A 323 15.84 3.83 0.45
N ASP A 324 15.30 2.76 -0.11
CA ASP A 324 16.08 1.84 -0.94
C ASP A 324 15.78 1.99 -2.44
N GLY A 325 16.44 1.14 -3.25
CA GLY A 325 16.29 1.17 -4.70
C GLY A 325 14.86 0.93 -5.15
N TRP A 326 14.11 0.07 -4.47
CA TRP A 326 12.73 -0.22 -4.87
C TRP A 326 11.81 0.93 -4.58
N ASP A 327 11.99 1.60 -3.44
CA ASP A 327 11.26 2.84 -3.15
C ASP A 327 11.56 3.89 -4.22
N CYS A 328 12.84 4.10 -4.57
CA CYS A 328 13.23 5.02 -5.63
C CYS A 328 12.57 4.72 -6.99
N LEU A 329 12.48 3.44 -7.34
CA LEU A 329 11.83 2.99 -8.57
C LEU A 329 10.32 3.27 -8.54
N ILE A 330 9.66 2.97 -7.41
CA ILE A 330 8.24 3.29 -7.20
C ILE A 330 8.03 4.79 -7.35
N GLY A 331 8.85 5.62 -6.70
CA GLY A 331 8.73 7.08 -6.77
C GLY A 331 8.88 7.63 -8.18
N ALA A 332 9.88 7.16 -8.93
CA ALA A 332 10.09 7.58 -10.32
C ALA A 332 8.89 7.20 -11.20
N ARG A 333 8.41 5.95 -11.12
CA ARG A 333 7.31 5.46 -11.96
C ARG A 333 5.95 6.03 -11.56
N LEU A 334 5.72 6.26 -10.28
CA LEU A 334 4.53 6.95 -9.76
C LEU A 334 4.36 8.32 -10.44
N LEU A 335 5.45 9.10 -10.51
CA LEU A 335 5.46 10.41 -11.17
C LEU A 335 5.35 10.32 -12.69
N LEU A 336 5.94 9.31 -13.32
CA LEU A 336 5.91 9.12 -14.78
C LEU A 336 4.58 8.54 -15.31
N SER A 337 3.77 7.92 -14.45
CA SER A 337 2.52 7.25 -14.82
C SER A 337 1.25 8.08 -14.56
N SER A 338 1.43 9.28 -14.00
CA SER A 338 0.37 10.26 -13.76
C SER A 338 0.22 11.19 -14.95
#